data_AF-A0A2A4UHM0-F1
#
_entry.id   AF-A0A2A4UHM0-F1
#
_cell.length_a   1.000
_cell.length_b   1.000
_cell.length_c   1.000
_cell.angle_alpha   90.00
_cell.angle_beta   90.00
_cell.angle_gamma   90.00
#
_symmetry.space_group_name_H-M   'P 1'
#
loop_
_entity.id
_entity.type
_entity.pdbx_description
1 polymer ?
#
loop_
_entity_poly.entity_id
_entity_poly.type
_entity_poly.pdbx_seq_one_letter_code
_entity_poly.pdbx_strand_id
1 'polypeptide(L)'
;MSHILDCIEFPAARGRAGAFHQYLMAKRPEEFSELKLTTVRSWFHDHSPPMRKAEIIFNTLNEDYPFQQDFTPILGWWKIGGVYPFDDLAAVDERLQFIIMAMVSEAAGEQLSQLRTDDLINVKDRAMKLANQFRDPTVTECPTDYMRALVNFDMQKIKRVVVQED
;
A
#
# COMPACT_ATOMS: atom_id res chain seq x y z
N MET A 1 -9.78 -6.04 2.69
CA MET A 1 -10.05 -6.36 4.12
C MET A 1 -9.94 -7.85 4.41
N SER A 2 -10.44 -8.75 3.54
CA SER A 2 -10.48 -10.19 3.83
C SER A 2 -9.13 -10.76 4.26
N HIS A 3 -8.05 -10.47 3.52
CA HIS A 3 -6.75 -11.05 3.83
C HIS A 3 -6.14 -10.54 5.17
N ILE A 4 -6.42 -9.30 5.61
CA ILE A 4 -6.02 -8.85 6.97
C ILE A 4 -6.72 -9.69 8.02
N LEU A 5 -8.02 -9.93 7.83
CA LEU A 5 -8.82 -10.76 8.72
C LEU A 5 -8.35 -12.23 8.70
N ASP A 6 -7.84 -12.72 7.56
CA ASP A 6 -7.21 -14.04 7.47
C ASP A 6 -5.88 -14.11 8.22
N CYS A 7 -5.02 -13.09 8.09
CA CYS A 7 -3.72 -13.04 8.77
C CYS A 7 -3.82 -13.04 10.30
N ILE A 8 -4.94 -12.59 10.84
CA ILE A 8 -5.21 -12.57 12.28
C ILE A 8 -6.16 -13.66 12.73
N GLU A 9 -6.47 -14.61 11.85
CA GLU A 9 -7.38 -15.71 12.10
C GLU A 9 -8.77 -15.26 12.60
N PHE A 10 -9.21 -14.07 12.17
CA PHE A 10 -10.54 -13.58 12.51
C PHE A 10 -11.59 -14.56 11.98
N PRO A 11 -12.58 -14.96 12.81
CA PRO A 11 -13.48 -16.07 12.52
C PRO A 11 -14.06 -16.05 11.10
N ALA A 12 -13.81 -17.11 10.35
CA ALA A 12 -14.36 -17.31 9.01
C ALA A 12 -15.84 -17.75 9.12
N ALA A 13 -16.75 -16.76 9.09
CA ALA A 13 -18.19 -17.00 9.12
C ALA A 13 -18.85 -16.75 7.74
N ARG A 14 -19.94 -17.47 7.44
CA ARG A 14 -20.82 -17.13 6.31
C ARG A 14 -21.37 -15.73 6.56
N GLY A 15 -21.05 -14.79 5.66
CA GLY A 15 -21.33 -13.36 5.90
C GLY A 15 -20.28 -12.67 6.77
N ARG A 16 -18.99 -12.97 6.57
CA ARG A 16 -17.85 -12.42 7.31
C ARG A 16 -17.87 -10.89 7.45
N ALA A 17 -18.28 -10.16 6.41
CA ALA A 17 -18.45 -8.70 6.49
C ALA A 17 -19.50 -8.29 7.55
N GLY A 18 -20.55 -9.09 7.74
CA GLY A 18 -21.55 -8.90 8.79
C GLY A 18 -21.00 -9.20 10.18
N ALA A 19 -20.26 -10.30 10.34
CA ALA A 19 -19.60 -10.62 11.61
C ALA A 19 -18.58 -9.54 12.01
N PHE A 20 -17.79 -9.07 11.05
CA PHE A 20 -16.85 -7.98 11.24
C PHE A 20 -17.54 -6.64 11.56
N HIS A 21 -18.65 -6.33 10.88
CA HIS A 21 -19.47 -5.16 11.19
C HIS A 21 -20.02 -5.19 12.63
N GLN A 22 -20.59 -6.32 13.06
CA GLN A 22 -21.07 -6.51 14.42
C GLN A 22 -19.95 -6.39 15.45
N TYR A 23 -18.78 -6.96 15.16
CA TYR A 23 -17.59 -6.87 16.01
C TYR A 23 -17.19 -5.40 16.24
N LEU A 24 -17.09 -4.60 15.18
CA LEU A 24 -16.75 -3.17 15.29
C LEU A 24 -17.79 -2.39 16.10
N MET A 25 -19.08 -2.64 15.84
CA MET A 25 -20.17 -1.99 16.60
C MET A 25 -20.16 -2.37 18.08
N ALA A 26 -19.75 -3.59 18.43
CA ALA A 26 -19.69 -4.04 19.81
C ALA A 26 -18.48 -3.46 20.57
N LYS A 27 -17.33 -3.31 19.89
CA LYS A 27 -16.07 -2.89 20.53
C LYS A 27 -15.87 -1.38 20.62
N ARG A 28 -16.38 -0.63 19.62
CA ARG A 28 -16.26 0.83 19.52
C ARG A 28 -17.57 1.44 19.02
N PRO A 29 -18.69 1.30 19.78
CA PRO A 29 -20.00 1.79 19.37
C PRO A 29 -20.00 3.30 19.07
N GLU A 30 -19.22 4.09 19.81
CA GLU A 30 -19.08 5.54 19.63
C GLU A 30 -18.46 5.93 18.28
N GLU A 31 -17.64 5.07 17.68
CA GLU A 31 -16.99 5.32 16.38
C GLU A 31 -17.75 4.69 15.20
N PHE A 32 -18.60 3.68 15.46
CA PHE A 32 -19.21 2.84 14.43
C PHE A 32 -20.73 2.68 14.53
N SER A 33 -21.44 3.37 15.41
CA SER A 33 -22.92 3.30 15.52
C SER A 33 -23.65 3.55 14.19
N GLU A 34 -23.17 4.52 13.41
CA GLU A 34 -23.72 4.91 12.11
C GLU A 34 -23.11 4.13 10.93
N LEU A 35 -22.19 3.19 11.20
CA LEU A 35 -21.53 2.44 10.14
C LEU A 35 -22.54 1.46 9.51
N LYS A 36 -22.82 1.63 8.22
CA LYS A 36 -23.71 0.72 7.49
C LYS A 36 -22.97 -0.55 7.05
N LEU A 37 -23.67 -1.69 7.10
CA LEU A 37 -23.12 -2.97 6.62
C LEU A 37 -22.72 -2.91 5.13
N THR A 38 -23.43 -2.14 4.30
CA THR A 38 -23.09 -1.96 2.87
C THR A 38 -21.73 -1.30 2.70
N THR A 39 -21.38 -0.34 3.56
CA THR A 39 -20.06 0.28 3.60
C THR A 39 -18.99 -0.72 4.02
N VAL A 40 -19.26 -1.58 5.02
CA VAL A 40 -18.31 -2.62 5.40
C VAL A 40 -18.09 -3.61 4.27
N ARG A 41 -19.15 -4.01 3.56
CA ARG A 41 -19.03 -4.91 2.39
C ARG A 41 -18.16 -4.30 1.30
N SER A 42 -18.24 -2.99 1.05
CA SER A 42 -17.36 -2.38 0.05
C SER A 42 -15.88 -2.42 0.44
N TRP A 43 -15.55 -2.53 1.73
CA TRP A 43 -14.16 -2.70 2.21
C TRP A 43 -13.56 -4.08 1.93
N PHE A 44 -14.40 -5.05 1.58
CA PHE A 44 -13.98 -6.39 1.18
C PHE A 44 -13.79 -6.51 -0.35
N HIS A 45 -14.08 -5.46 -1.10
CA HIS A 45 -14.00 -5.46 -2.56
C HIS A 45 -13.19 -4.26 -3.05
N ASP A 46 -13.85 -3.12 -3.24
CA ASP A 46 -13.29 -2.06 -4.11
C ASP A 46 -12.84 -0.81 -3.36
N HIS A 47 -13.13 -0.71 -2.05
CA HIS A 47 -12.91 0.50 -1.27
C HIS A 47 -12.08 0.22 -0.01
N SER A 48 -11.42 1.26 0.53
CA SER A 48 -10.81 1.22 1.86
C SER A 48 -11.67 2.00 2.87
N PRO A 49 -11.60 1.65 4.17
CA PRO A 49 -12.18 2.50 5.21
C PRO A 49 -11.55 3.91 5.19
N PRO A 50 -12.30 4.97 5.54
CA PRO A 50 -11.73 6.31 5.70
C PRO A 50 -10.55 6.29 6.69
N MET A 51 -9.52 7.11 6.44
CA MET A 51 -8.25 7.10 7.20
C MET A 51 -8.42 7.02 8.73
N ARG A 52 -9.23 7.93 9.30
CA ARG A 52 -9.48 7.95 10.75
C ARG A 52 -10.12 6.65 11.25
N LYS A 53 -11.02 6.05 10.46
CA LYS A 53 -11.66 4.78 10.81
C LYS A 53 -10.72 3.59 10.62
N ALA A 54 -9.83 3.62 9.63
CA ALA A 54 -8.86 2.55 9.40
C ALA A 54 -7.95 2.36 10.62
N GLU A 55 -7.37 3.44 11.16
CA GLU A 55 -6.53 3.35 12.37
C GLU A 55 -7.30 2.78 13.56
N ILE A 56 -8.53 3.24 13.79
CA ILE A 56 -9.39 2.73 14.87
C ILE A 56 -9.69 1.24 14.66
N ILE A 57 -9.99 0.82 13.42
CA ILE A 57 -10.25 -0.59 13.08
C ILE A 57 -9.04 -1.46 13.42
N PHE A 58 -7.84 -1.07 12.99
CA PHE A 58 -6.63 -1.83 13.26
C PHE A 58 -6.31 -1.89 14.74
N ASN A 59 -6.38 -0.76 15.45
CA ASN A 59 -6.16 -0.73 16.88
C ASN A 59 -7.15 -1.63 17.62
N THR A 60 -8.43 -1.58 17.24
CA THR A 60 -9.49 -2.43 17.82
C THR A 60 -9.22 -3.91 17.56
N LEU A 61 -8.85 -4.27 16.33
CA LEU A 61 -8.51 -5.66 15.98
C LEU A 61 -7.31 -6.16 16.79
N ASN A 62 -6.28 -5.33 16.98
CA ASN A 62 -5.07 -5.70 17.71
C ASN A 62 -5.31 -6.01 19.20
N GLU A 63 -6.43 -5.53 19.77
CA GLU A 63 -6.80 -5.80 21.17
C GLU A 63 -7.19 -7.27 21.38
N ASP A 64 -7.93 -7.86 20.43
CA ASP A 64 -8.40 -9.25 20.54
C ASP A 64 -7.62 -10.22 19.64
N TYR A 65 -6.97 -9.69 18.60
CA TYR A 65 -6.22 -10.45 17.61
C TYR A 65 -4.86 -9.76 17.39
N PRO A 66 -3.89 -9.97 18.31
CA PRO A 66 -2.60 -9.30 18.24
C PRO A 66 -1.91 -9.59 16.91
N PHE A 67 -1.57 -8.53 16.19
CA PHE A 67 -0.84 -8.66 14.94
C PHE A 67 0.58 -9.16 15.23
N GLN A 68 0.97 -10.28 14.60
CA GLN A 68 2.34 -10.79 14.72
C GLN A 68 3.37 -10.05 13.86
N GLN A 69 2.90 -9.18 12.96
CA GLN A 69 3.71 -8.42 12.01
C GLN A 69 3.32 -6.94 12.06
N ASP A 70 4.21 -6.04 11.60
CA ASP A 70 3.91 -4.62 11.51
C ASP A 70 2.94 -4.34 10.35
N PHE A 71 1.73 -3.88 10.68
CA PHE A 71 0.70 -3.49 9.70
C PHE A 71 0.77 -2.01 9.30
N THR A 72 1.73 -1.25 9.82
CA THR A 72 1.97 0.16 9.43
C THR A 72 2.08 0.33 7.90
N PRO A 73 2.75 -0.56 7.13
CA PRO A 73 2.79 -0.46 5.68
C PRO A 73 1.40 -0.62 5.01
N ILE A 74 0.55 -1.50 5.53
CA ILE A 74 -0.81 -1.73 5.00
C ILE A 74 -1.72 -0.53 5.32
N LEU A 75 -1.60 0.03 6.52
CA LEU A 75 -2.23 1.30 6.87
C LEU A 75 -1.74 2.44 5.95
N GLY A 76 -0.44 2.51 5.68
CA GLY A 76 0.16 3.45 4.74
C GLY A 76 -0.38 3.32 3.31
N TRP A 77 -0.55 2.09 2.83
CA TRP A 77 -1.13 1.81 1.51
C TRP A 77 -2.59 2.25 1.41
N TRP A 78 -3.39 2.03 2.45
CA TRP A 78 -4.76 2.56 2.50
C TRP A 78 -4.82 4.09 2.65
N LYS A 79 -3.84 4.71 3.31
CA LYS A 79 -3.72 6.17 3.45
C LYS A 79 -3.57 6.89 2.11
N ILE A 80 -2.90 6.28 1.12
CA ILE A 80 -2.71 6.88 -0.21
C ILE A 80 -3.84 6.58 -1.21
N GLY A 81 -4.98 6.05 -0.75
CA GLY A 81 -6.11 5.70 -1.63
C GLY A 81 -5.85 4.46 -2.49
N GLY A 82 -4.90 3.62 -2.08
CA GLY A 82 -4.63 2.34 -2.72
C GLY A 82 -5.80 1.37 -2.53
N VAL A 83 -6.23 0.74 -3.62
CA VAL A 83 -7.08 -0.46 -3.56
C VAL A 83 -6.27 -1.58 -2.91
N TYR A 84 -6.94 -2.44 -2.14
CA TYR A 84 -6.29 -3.52 -1.41
C TYR A 84 -5.43 -4.38 -2.35
N PRO A 85 -4.10 -4.48 -2.15
CA PRO A 85 -3.18 -4.92 -3.18
C PRO A 85 -3.12 -6.45 -3.32
N PHE A 86 -4.07 -7.19 -2.77
CA PHE A 86 -4.01 -8.66 -2.68
C PHE A 86 -5.18 -9.39 -3.35
N ASP A 87 -6.25 -8.69 -3.76
CA ASP A 87 -7.46 -9.35 -4.28
C ASP A 87 -7.43 -9.55 -5.81
N ASP A 88 -6.60 -8.82 -6.56
CA ASP A 88 -6.38 -9.07 -8.00
C ASP A 88 -4.95 -8.70 -8.41
N LEU A 89 -4.07 -9.71 -8.42
CA LEU A 89 -2.66 -9.54 -8.79
C LEU A 89 -2.49 -8.97 -10.21
N ALA A 90 -3.39 -9.31 -11.13
CA ALA A 90 -3.31 -8.88 -12.53
C ALA A 90 -3.79 -7.42 -12.72
N ALA A 91 -4.91 -7.04 -12.10
CA ALA A 91 -5.40 -5.66 -12.17
C ALA A 91 -4.49 -4.67 -11.42
N VAL A 92 -3.82 -5.12 -10.35
CA VAL A 92 -2.79 -4.34 -9.65
C VAL A 92 -1.59 -4.12 -10.54
N ASP A 93 -1.16 -5.10 -11.34
CA ASP A 93 0.00 -4.98 -12.21
C ASP A 93 -0.23 -3.97 -13.35
N GLU A 94 -1.42 -3.94 -13.98
CA GLU A 94 -1.75 -2.95 -15.00
C GLU A 94 -1.82 -1.52 -14.43
N ARG A 95 -2.46 -1.36 -13.28
CA ARG A 95 -2.54 -0.05 -12.60
C ARG A 95 -1.18 0.43 -12.11
N LEU A 96 -0.35 -0.47 -11.60
CA LEU A 96 1.00 -0.18 -11.15
C LEU A 96 1.90 0.22 -12.34
N GLN A 97 1.79 -0.47 -13.47
CA GLN A 97 2.47 -0.08 -14.71
C GLN A 97 2.08 1.34 -15.13
N PHE A 98 0.78 1.68 -15.07
CA PHE A 98 0.32 3.03 -15.40
C PHE A 98 0.92 4.10 -14.46
N ILE A 99 0.89 3.86 -13.15
CA ILE A 99 1.45 4.79 -12.15
C ILE A 99 2.96 4.96 -12.35
N ILE A 100 3.69 3.86 -12.58
CA ILE A 100 5.12 3.91 -12.85
C ILE A 100 5.41 4.72 -14.11
N MET A 101 4.65 4.52 -15.19
CA MET A 101 4.86 5.28 -16.42
C MET A 101 4.54 6.77 -16.26
N ALA A 102 3.52 7.11 -15.46
CA ALA A 102 3.21 8.49 -15.11
C ALA A 102 4.37 9.16 -14.34
N MET A 103 4.95 8.47 -13.34
CA MET A 103 6.12 8.97 -12.60
C MET A 103 7.34 9.13 -13.50
N VAL A 104 7.57 8.20 -14.44
CA VAL A 104 8.67 8.31 -15.42
C VAL A 104 8.47 9.54 -16.32
N SER A 105 7.23 9.78 -16.76
CA SER A 105 6.90 10.93 -17.59
C SER A 105 7.06 12.25 -16.84
N GLU A 106 6.63 12.31 -15.58
CA GLU A 106 6.83 13.47 -14.71
C GLU A 106 8.32 13.75 -14.46
N ALA A 107 9.10 12.72 -14.15
CA ALA A 107 10.53 12.85 -13.92
C ALA A 107 11.32 13.25 -15.18
N ALA A 108 10.89 12.79 -16.36
CA ALA A 108 11.50 13.16 -17.63
C ALA A 108 11.10 14.56 -18.11
N GLY A 109 9.92 15.04 -17.70
CA GLY A 109 9.40 16.35 -18.09
C GLY A 109 9.43 16.57 -19.60
N GLU A 110 9.95 17.71 -20.04
CA GLU A 110 10.07 18.07 -21.46
C GLU A 110 11.03 17.14 -22.24
N GLN A 111 11.94 16.46 -21.55
CA GLN A 111 12.93 15.57 -22.17
C GLN A 111 12.37 14.19 -22.52
N LEU A 112 11.13 13.87 -22.11
CA LEU A 112 10.52 12.55 -22.37
C LEU A 112 10.56 12.16 -23.85
N SER A 113 10.30 13.12 -24.74
CA SER A 113 10.32 12.94 -26.20
C SER A 113 11.71 12.63 -26.78
N GLN A 114 12.78 12.89 -26.02
CA GLN A 114 14.16 12.69 -26.42
C GLN A 114 14.74 11.37 -25.90
N LEU A 115 14.02 10.69 -24.99
CA LEU A 115 14.44 9.41 -24.43
C LEU A 115 14.11 8.27 -25.39
N ARG A 116 15.00 7.28 -25.46
CA ARG A 116 14.75 6.07 -26.25
C ARG A 116 13.69 5.22 -25.55
N THR A 117 12.80 4.64 -26.35
CA THR A 117 11.77 3.73 -25.87
C THR A 117 12.35 2.57 -25.04
N ASP A 118 13.48 2.01 -25.46
CA ASP A 118 14.15 0.92 -24.72
C ASP A 118 14.62 1.35 -23.32
N ASP A 119 15.10 2.58 -23.18
CA ASP A 119 15.51 3.13 -21.90
C ASP A 119 14.31 3.31 -20.97
N LEU A 120 13.17 3.77 -21.49
CA LEU A 120 11.91 3.90 -20.75
C LEU A 120 11.35 2.53 -20.32
N ILE A 121 11.39 1.53 -21.20
CA ILE A 121 10.99 0.15 -20.88
C ILE A 121 11.87 -0.40 -19.76
N ASN A 122 13.19 -0.23 -19.85
CA ASN A 122 14.13 -0.69 -18.82
C ASN A 122 13.92 -0.01 -17.46
N VAL A 123 13.50 1.26 -17.43
CA VAL A 123 13.14 1.95 -16.17
C VAL A 123 11.84 1.38 -15.62
N LYS A 124 10.81 1.24 -16.46
CA LYS A 124 9.51 0.66 -16.07
C LYS A 124 9.66 -0.75 -15.50
N ASP A 125 10.38 -1.63 -16.19
CA ASP A 125 10.56 -3.03 -15.76
C ASP A 125 11.32 -3.13 -14.43
N ARG A 126 12.33 -2.28 -14.22
CA ARG A 126 13.04 -2.21 -12.94
C ARG A 126 12.16 -1.71 -11.80
N ALA A 127 11.34 -0.68 -12.04
CA ALA A 127 10.39 -0.17 -11.06
C ALA A 127 9.29 -1.19 -10.73
N MET A 128 8.80 -1.94 -11.73
CA MET A 128 7.86 -3.04 -11.53
C MET A 128 8.48 -4.16 -10.67
N LYS A 129 9.72 -4.56 -10.99
CA LYS A 129 10.45 -5.56 -10.20
C LYS A 129 10.60 -5.12 -8.74
N LEU A 130 10.97 -3.87 -8.51
CA LEU A 130 11.09 -3.28 -7.17
C LEU A 130 9.76 -3.37 -6.41
N ALA A 131 8.68 -2.84 -7.00
CA ALA A 131 7.37 -2.83 -6.37
C ALA A 131 6.86 -4.25 -6.05
N ASN A 132 7.12 -5.21 -6.93
CA ASN A 132 6.76 -6.61 -6.70
C ASN A 132 7.59 -7.29 -5.61
N GLN A 133 8.87 -6.92 -5.44
CA GLN A 133 9.67 -7.44 -4.33
C GLN A 133 9.19 -6.94 -2.96
N PHE A 134 8.71 -5.70 -2.86
CA PHE A 134 8.07 -5.19 -1.64
C PHE A 134 6.70 -5.81 -1.36
N ARG A 135 6.09 -6.45 -2.37
CA ARG A 135 4.80 -7.13 -2.27
C ARG A 135 4.96 -8.58 -1.82
N ASP A 136 6.12 -9.18 -2.00
CA ASP A 136 6.41 -10.56 -1.63
C ASP A 136 6.87 -10.63 -0.15
N PRO A 137 6.04 -11.18 0.75
CA PRO A 137 6.37 -11.26 2.17
C PRO A 137 7.51 -12.24 2.48
N THR A 138 7.95 -13.04 1.49
CA THR A 138 9.06 -13.99 1.64
C THR A 138 10.42 -13.36 1.33
N VAL A 139 10.45 -12.18 0.71
CA VAL A 139 11.67 -11.43 0.44
C VAL A 139 12.10 -10.71 1.73
N THR A 140 13.07 -11.30 2.43
CA THR A 140 13.58 -10.81 3.72
C THR A 140 14.91 -10.07 3.61
N GLU A 141 15.58 -10.17 2.45
CA GLU A 141 16.85 -9.51 2.18
C GLU A 141 16.65 -8.33 1.23
N CYS A 142 17.20 -7.17 1.58
CA CYS A 142 17.19 -5.99 0.72
C CYS A 142 18.33 -6.07 -0.31
N PRO A 143 18.04 -6.11 -1.63
CA PRO A 143 19.08 -6.13 -2.65
C PRO A 143 20.05 -4.95 -2.55
N THR A 144 21.35 -5.23 -2.73
CA THR A 144 22.42 -4.23 -2.63
C THR A 144 22.22 -3.01 -3.54
N ASP A 145 21.63 -3.21 -4.71
CA ASP A 145 21.37 -2.11 -5.65
C ASP A 145 20.36 -1.10 -5.10
N TYR A 146 19.45 -1.51 -4.21
CA TYR A 146 18.48 -0.61 -3.57
C TYR A 146 19.13 0.23 -2.49
N MET A 147 19.96 -0.41 -1.65
CA MET A 147 20.78 0.30 -0.67
C MET A 147 21.67 1.33 -1.37
N ARG A 148 22.30 0.97 -2.50
CA ARG A 148 23.13 1.88 -3.29
C ARG A 148 22.32 3.03 -3.88
N ALA A 149 21.13 2.76 -4.41
CA ALA A 149 20.24 3.78 -4.96
C ALA A 149 19.80 4.80 -3.88
N LEU A 150 19.40 4.32 -2.69
CA LEU A 150 19.02 5.16 -1.56
C LEU A 150 20.19 6.05 -1.08
N VAL A 151 21.36 5.45 -0.87
CA VAL A 151 22.57 6.19 -0.49
C VAL A 151 22.91 7.25 -1.53
N ASN A 152 22.84 6.93 -2.82
CA ASN A 152 23.10 7.90 -3.88
C ASN A 152 22.08 9.04 -3.90
N PHE A 153 20.80 8.75 -3.69
CA PHE A 153 19.73 9.74 -3.65
C PHE A 153 19.94 10.73 -2.49
N ASP A 154 20.22 10.24 -1.28
CA ASP A 154 20.46 11.11 -0.13
C ASP A 154 21.77 11.90 -0.27
N MET A 155 22.82 11.30 -0.82
CA MET A 155 24.06 12.01 -1.13
C MET A 155 23.85 13.12 -2.17
N GLN A 156 22.96 12.94 -3.15
CA GLN A 156 22.61 13.99 -4.11
C GLN A 156 21.86 15.14 -3.44
N LYS A 157 20.97 14.87 -2.48
CA LYS A 157 20.30 15.92 -1.71
C LYS A 157 21.29 16.74 -0.90
N ILE A 158 22.21 16.08 -0.18
CA ILE A 158 23.26 16.77 0.59
C ILE A 158 24.09 17.67 -0.32
N LYS A 159 24.52 17.17 -1.48
CA LYS A 159 25.29 17.97 -2.45
C LYS A 159 24.52 19.18 -2.97
N ARG A 160 23.20 19.08 -3.16
CA ARG A 160 22.38 20.22 -3.61
C ARG A 160 22.22 21.29 -2.54
N VAL A 161 22.18 20.91 -1.25
CA VAL A 161 22.12 21.86 -0.13
C VAL A 161 23.43 22.64 -0.03
N VAL A 162 24.58 21.97 -0.13
CA VAL A 162 25.90 22.62 -0.08
C VAL A 162 26.10 23.63 -1.21
N VAL A 163 25.57 23.36 -2.41
CA VAL A 163 25.69 24.26 -3.58
C VAL A 163 24.74 25.48 -3.50
N GLN A 164 23.76 25.49 -2.59
CA GLN A 164 22.87 26.64 -2.40
C GLN A 164 23.30 27.57 -1.25
N GLU A 165 24.29 27.17 -0.45
CA GLU A 165 24.86 27.96 0.65
C GLU A 165 26.18 28.68 0.26
N ASP A 166 26.69 28.46 -0.96
CA ASP A 166 27.79 29.20 -1.61
C ASP A 166 27.27 30.18 -2.69
#